data_AF-A0A1G9TFS1-F1
#
_entry.id   AF-A0A1G9TFS1-F1
#
_cell.length_a   1.000
_cell.length_b   1.000
_cell.length_c   1.000
_cell.angle_alpha   90.00
_cell.angle_beta   90.00
_cell.angle_gamma   90.00
#
_symmetry.space_group_name_H-M   'P 1'
#
loop_
_entity.id
_entity.type
_entity.pdbx_description
1 polymer ?
#
loop_
_entity_poly.entity_id
_entity_poly.type
_entity_poly.pdbx_seq_one_letter_code
_entity_poly.pdbx_strand_id
1 'polypeptide(L)' 'MKNCEELAERVKHLEKQLKEIQSHCSHVFFETSESDVRTCIKCSYTETVFYRFPQKQS' A
#
# COMPACT_ATOMS: atom_id res chain seq x y z
N MET A 1 -4.82 -25.89 -18.27
CA MET A 1 -3.80 -25.37 -17.34
C MET A 1 -3.04 -24.15 -17.89
N LYS A 2 -2.77 -24.03 -19.20
CA LYS A 2 -2.07 -22.87 -19.82
C LYS A 2 -2.57 -21.47 -19.41
N ASN A 3 -3.89 -21.29 -19.30
CA ASN A 3 -4.50 -19.99 -18.98
C ASN A 3 -4.19 -19.51 -17.54
N CYS A 4 -3.98 -20.44 -16.60
CA CYS A 4 -3.61 -20.10 -15.23
C CYS A 4 -2.15 -19.63 -15.12
N GLU A 5 -1.26 -20.20 -15.94
CA GLU A 5 0.16 -19.84 -15.98
C GLU A 5 0.35 -18.45 -16.61
N GLU A 6 -0.36 -18.18 -17.70
CA GLU A 6 -0.38 -16.86 -18.35
C GLU A 6 -0.94 -15.77 -17.42
N LEU A 7 -2.01 -16.08 -16.69
CA LEU A 7 -2.57 -15.15 -15.70
C LEU A 7 -1.59 -14.89 -14.55
N ALA A 8 -0.91 -15.93 -14.05
CA ALA A 8 0.07 -15.81 -12.98
C ALA A 8 1.27 -14.94 -13.39
N GLU A 9 1.79 -15.12 -14.61
CA GLU A 9 2.88 -14.29 -15.13
C GLU A 9 2.44 -12.83 -15.30
N ARG A 10 1.21 -12.60 -15.76
CA ARG A 10 0.65 -11.25 -15.87
C ARG A 10 0.48 -10.59 -14.50
N VAL A 11 0.04 -11.33 -13.49
CA VAL A 11 -0.03 -10.84 -12.10
C VAL A 11 1.36 -10.44 -11.60
N LYS A 12 2.37 -11.31 -11.75
CA LYS A 12 3.75 -10.97 -11.34
C LYS A 12 4.28 -9.72 -12.03
N HIS A 13 3.97 -9.56 -13.32
CA HIS A 13 4.39 -8.38 -14.08
C HIS A 13 3.73 -7.11 -13.53
N LEU A 14 2.42 -7.16 -13.26
CA LEU A 14 1.68 -6.04 -12.67
C LEU A 14 2.16 -5.71 -11.26
N GLU A 15 2.47 -6.71 -10.44
CA GLU A 15 3.06 -6.52 -9.11
C GLU A 15 4.42 -5.84 -9.18
N LYS A 16 5.25 -6.18 -10.18
CA LYS A 16 6.53 -5.51 -10.40
C LYS A 16 6.35 -4.04 -10.76
N GLN A 17 5.45 -3.74 -11.69
CA GLN A 17 5.15 -2.36 -12.09
C GLN A 17 4.61 -1.54 -10.91
N LEU A 18 3.72 -2.13 -10.10
CA LEU A 18 3.22 -1.49 -8.88
C LEU A 18 4.35 -1.17 -7.90
N LYS A 19 5.29 -2.10 -7.67
CA LYS A 19 6.46 -1.87 -6.81
C LYS A 19 7.32 -0.73 -7.32
N GLU A 20 7.56 -0.64 -8.61
CA GLU A 20 8.33 0.46 -9.22
C GLU A 20 7.61 1.82 -9.08
N ILE A 21 6.29 1.86 -9.24
CA ILE A 21 5.51 3.08 -9.00
C ILE A 21 5.58 3.49 -7.53
N GLN A 22 5.41 2.52 -6.63
CA GLN A 22 5.42 2.76 -5.19
C GLN A 22 6.80 3.23 -4.70
N SER A 23 7.91 2.67 -5.21
CA SER A 23 9.27 3.07 -4.81
C SER A 23 9.64 4.50 -5.19
N HIS A 24 9.01 5.06 -6.22
CA HIS A 24 9.23 6.45 -6.65
C HIS A 24 8.19 7.42 -6.08
N CYS A 25 7.18 6.91 -5.37
CA CYS A 25 6.14 7.75 -4.81
C CYS A 25 6.63 8.41 -3.51
N SER A 26 6.57 9.74 -3.46
CA SER A 26 6.58 10.46 -2.18
C SER A 26 5.26 10.22 -1.47
N HIS A 27 5.19 9.13 -0.70
CA HIS A 27 3.96 8.65 -0.08
C HIS A 27 3.30 9.75 0.76
N VAL A 28 2.02 9.97 0.47
CA VAL A 28 1.14 10.84 1.26
C VAL A 28 0.05 9.97 1.82
N PHE A 29 -0.01 9.90 3.15
CA PHE A 29 -0.98 9.10 3.88
C PHE A 29 -2.04 10.00 4.49
N PHE A 30 -3.28 9.50 4.51
CA PHE A 30 -4.32 10.07 5.37
C PHE A 30 -4.27 9.32 6.69
N GLU A 31 -3.91 9.99 7.78
CA GLU A 31 -3.96 9.39 9.12
C GLU A 31 -5.43 9.23 9.52
N THR A 32 -5.91 7.98 9.58
CA THR A 32 -7.17 7.67 10.23
C THR A 32 -6.89 7.21 11.65
N SER A 33 -7.59 7.81 12.62
CA SER A 33 -7.50 7.49 14.04
C SER A 33 -8.01 6.07 14.36
N GLU A 34 -8.49 5.32 13.37
CA GLU A 34 -9.25 4.08 13.58
C GLU A 34 -8.51 2.80 13.14
N SER A 35 -7.37 2.90 12.42
CA SER A 35 -6.68 1.72 11.91
C SER A 35 -5.16 1.82 12.06
N ASP A 36 -4.52 0.71 12.45
CA ASP A 36 -3.05 0.59 12.52
C ASP A 36 -2.44 0.46 11.11
N VAL A 37 -3.23 0.67 10.06
CA VAL A 37 -2.79 0.64 8.68
C VAL A 37 -3.12 1.97 8.04
N ARG A 38 -2.13 2.57 7.39
CA ARG A 38 -2.32 3.75 6.55
C ARG A 38 -2.09 3.41 5.10
N THR A 39 -2.93 3.96 4.23
CA THR A 39 -2.86 3.75 2.79
C THR A 39 -2.48 5.05 2.10
N CYS A 40 -1.52 5.01 1.19
CA CYS A 40 -1.13 6.16 0.42
C CYS A 40 -2.23 6.51 -0.59
N ILE A 41 -2.68 7.77 -0.59
CA ILE A 41 -3.77 8.22 -1.48
C ILE A 41 -3.37 8.23 -2.97
N LYS A 42 -2.06 8.21 -3.27
CA LYS A 42 -1.54 8.34 -4.64
C LYS A 42 -1.32 6.98 -5.31
N CYS A 43 -0.75 6.02 -4.58
CA CYS A 43 -0.27 4.75 -5.12
C CYS A 43 -0.80 3.52 -4.38
N SER A 44 -1.72 3.72 -3.44
CA SER A 44 -2.35 2.67 -2.63
C SER A 44 -1.35 1.81 -1.84
N TYR A 45 -0.12 2.27 -1.63
CA TYR A 45 0.84 1.61 -0.76
C TYR A 45 0.33 1.60 0.68
N THR A 46 0.35 0.44 1.31
CA THR A 46 -0.11 0.23 2.68
C THR A 46 1.07 0.00 3.61
N GLU A 47 1.05 0.64 4.78
CA GLU A 47 2.01 0.34 5.84
C GLU A 47 1.35 0.33 7.21
N THR A 48 1.91 -0.51 8.10
CA THR A 48 1.46 -0.66 9.48
C THR A 48 2.13 0.40 10.36
N VAL A 49 1.33 1.09 11.16
CA VAL A 49 1.77 2.13 12.09
C VAL A 49 1.81 1.54 13.51
N PHE A 50 3.02 1.44 14.08
CA PHE A 50 3.22 0.85 15.42
C PHE A 50 3.16 1.86 16.57
N TYR A 51 3.21 3.16 16.26
CA TYR A 51 3.16 4.23 17.25
C TYR A 51 2.22 5.33 16.77
N ARG A 52 1.11 5.52 17.48
CA ARG A 52 0.25 6.70 17.32
C ARG A 52 0.45 7.62 18.52
N PHE A 53 0.64 8.91 18.27
CA PHE A 53 0.67 9.90 19.35
C PHE A 53 -0.67 9.85 20.10
N PRO A 54 -0.68 9.75 21.44
CA PRO A 54 -1.93 9.75 22.19
C PRO A 54 -2.66 11.07 21.96
N GLN A 55 -3.91 11.01 21.49
CA GLN A 55 -4.76 12.19 21.42
C GLN A 55 -5.00 12.66 22.85
N LYS A 56 -4.58 13.90 23.17
CA LYS A 56 -4.99 14.57 24.41
C LYS A 56 -6.52 14.71 24.34
N GLN A 57 -7.23 13.86 25.07
CA GLN A 57 -8.63 14.09 25.41
C GLN A 57 -8.68 15.41 26.18
N SER A 58 -9.34 16.41 25.58
CA SER A 58 -9.67 17.68 26.23
C SER A 58 -11.08 17.61 26.77
#